data_AF-A0A853I9Q6-F1
#
_entry.id   AF-A0A853I9Q6-F1
#
_cell.length_a   1.000
_cell.length_b   1.000
_cell.length_c   1.000
_cell.angle_alpha   90.00
_cell.angle_beta   90.00
_cell.angle_gamma   90.00
#
_symmetry.space_group_name_H-M   'P 1'
#
loop_
_entity.id
_entity.type
_entity.pdbx_description
1 polymer ?
#
loop_
_entity_poly.entity_id
_entity_poly.type
_entity_poly.pdbx_seq_one_letter_code
_entity_poly.pdbx_strand_id
1 'polypeptide(L)'
;MEIICNNSPEIWQRLETRYNNIRKLFILYQKKHKKNIQHPSEVKLANKIKRNDPCLCGSGKKYKKCCLIKIESNIYDPITGSKFNL
;
A
#
# COMPACT_ATOMS: atom_id res chain seq x y z
N MET A 1 -24.13 30.83 -12.20
CA MET A 1 -22.77 30.57 -12.68
C MET A 1 -22.52 29.08 -12.58
N GLU A 2 -22.79 28.35 -13.65
CA GLU A 2 -22.47 26.92 -13.70
C GLU A 2 -20.97 26.77 -13.91
N ILE A 3 -20.28 26.22 -12.91
CA ILE A 3 -18.92 25.73 -13.09
C ILE A 3 -19.06 24.44 -13.88
N ILE A 4 -19.05 24.54 -15.21
CA ILE A 4 -18.81 23.39 -16.07
C ILE A 4 -17.34 23.05 -15.85
N CYS A 5 -17.08 22.13 -14.91
CA CYS A 5 -15.82 21.40 -14.88
C CYS A 5 -15.78 20.56 -16.16
N ASN A 6 -15.28 21.19 -17.23
CA ASN A 6 -14.91 20.51 -18.46
C ASN A 6 -13.91 19.42 -18.07
N ASN A 7 -14.43 18.21 -17.83
CA ASN A 7 -13.69 16.97 -17.92
C ASN A 7 -13.25 16.86 -19.37
N SER A 8 -12.22 17.63 -19.71
CA SER A 8 -11.68 17.69 -21.05
C SER A 8 -11.16 16.28 -21.36
N PRO A 9 -11.70 15.60 -22.39
CA PRO A 9 -11.26 14.27 -22.78
C PRO A 9 -9.75 14.22 -23.06
N GLU A 10 -9.15 15.38 -23.36
CA GLU A 10 -7.72 15.56 -23.54
C GLU A 10 -6.91 15.33 -22.25
N ILE A 11 -7.44 15.70 -21.08
CA ILE A 11 -6.75 15.46 -19.79
C ILE A 11 -6.67 13.95 -19.53
N TRP A 12 -7.77 13.22 -19.76
CA TRP A 12 -7.78 11.78 -19.61
C TRP A 12 -6.85 11.09 -20.60
N GLN A 13 -6.81 11.54 -21.86
CA GLN A 13 -5.85 11.03 -22.84
C GLN A 13 -4.40 11.29 -22.41
N ARG A 14 -4.10 12.47 -21.86
CA ARG A 14 -2.75 12.80 -21.34
C ARG A 14 -2.38 11.94 -20.13
N LEU A 15 -3.32 11.71 -19.22
CA LEU A 15 -3.11 10.84 -18.05
C LEU A 15 -2.91 9.39 -18.47
N GLU A 16 -3.73 8.88 -19.38
CA GLU A 16 -3.64 7.54 -19.94
C GLU A 16 -2.30 7.34 -20.67
N THR A 17 -1.88 8.31 -21.47
CA THR A 17 -0.57 8.31 -22.13
C THR A 17 0.57 8.24 -21.12
N ARG A 18 0.50 9.07 -20.06
CA ARG A 18 1.50 9.08 -18.99
C ARG A 18 1.56 7.74 -18.25
N TYR A 19 0.41 7.16 -17.91
CA TYR A 19 0.32 5.84 -17.27
C TYR A 19 0.94 4.76 -18.16
N ASN A 20 0.59 4.73 -19.44
CA ASN A 20 1.10 3.74 -20.39
C ASN A 20 2.62 3.86 -20.60
N ASN A 21 3.16 5.08 -20.63
CA ASN A 21 4.60 5.31 -20.73
C ASN A 21 5.34 4.81 -19.48
N ILE A 22 4.84 5.13 -18.28
CA ILE A 22 5.41 4.63 -17.02
C ILE A 22 5.34 3.10 -16.97
N ARG A 23 4.21 2.50 -17.37
CA ARG A 23 4.02 1.05 -17.45
C ARG A 23 5.03 0.41 -18.40
N LYS A 24 5.22 0.98 -19.60
CA LYS A 24 6.23 0.50 -20.57
C LYS A 24 7.64 0.59 -20.00
N LEU A 25 8.01 1.70 -19.37
CA LEU A 25 9.32 1.87 -18.74
C LEU A 25 9.55 0.83 -17.64
N PHE A 26 8.54 0.54 -16.81
CA PHE A 26 8.62 -0.48 -15.78
C PHE A 26 8.83 -1.88 -16.35
N ILE A 27 8.13 -2.24 -17.43
CA ILE A 27 8.33 -3.52 -18.13
C ILE A 27 9.74 -3.62 -18.70
N LEU A 28 10.25 -2.56 -19.34
CA LEU A 28 11.61 -2.53 -19.88
C LEU A 28 12.67 -2.64 -18.78
N TYR A 29 12.47 -1.93 -17.67
CA TYR A 29 13.32 -2.01 -16.49
C TYR A 29 13.36 -3.43 -15.93
N GLN A 30 12.21 -4.09 -15.76
CA GLN A 30 12.16 -5.49 -15.31
C GLN A 30 12.85 -6.46 -16.28
N LYS A 31 12.67 -6.27 -17.59
CA LYS A 31 13.35 -7.09 -18.61
C LYS A 31 14.87 -6.92 -18.57
N LYS A 32 15.35 -5.69 -18.38
CA LYS A 32 16.79 -5.37 -18.30
C LYS A 32 17.41 -5.82 -16.98
N HIS A 33 16.70 -5.61 -15.88
CA HIS A 33 17.08 -6.03 -14.54
C HIS A 33 16.30 -7.28 -14.15
N LYS A 34 16.23 -8.27 -15.05
CA LYS A 34 15.64 -9.60 -14.80
C LYS A 34 16.49 -10.29 -13.74
N LYS A 35 16.38 -9.84 -12.49
CA LYS A 35 16.90 -10.56 -11.34
C LYS A 35 16.21 -11.91 -11.44
N ASN A 36 17.00 -12.97 -11.52
CA ASN A 36 16.53 -14.30 -11.24
C ASN A 36 16.22 -14.29 -9.73
N ILE A 37 15.14 -13.61 -9.35
CA ILE A 37 14.44 -13.85 -8.12
C ILE A 37 13.92 -15.25 -8.36
N GLN A 38 14.78 -16.24 -8.11
CA GLN A 38 14.35 -17.53 -7.63
C GLN A 38 13.28 -17.13 -6.64
N HIS A 39 12.01 -17.40 -6.97
CA HIS A 39 10.95 -17.17 -6.02
C HIS A 39 11.50 -17.70 -4.72
N PRO A 40 11.61 -16.89 -3.67
CA PRO A 40 11.90 -17.44 -2.39
C PRO A 40 10.56 -18.09 -1.96
N SER A 41 10.18 -19.16 -2.68
CA SER A 41 9.37 -20.26 -2.18
C SER A 41 9.96 -20.79 -0.88
N GLU A 42 11.20 -20.40 -0.56
CA GLU A 42 11.78 -20.45 0.76
C GLU A 42 12.41 -19.10 1.16
N VAL A 43 11.65 -17.99 1.25
CA VAL A 43 12.02 -17.02 2.30
C VAL A 43 11.74 -17.80 3.57
N LYS A 44 12.78 -18.42 4.15
CA LYS A 44 12.71 -19.00 5.50
C LYS A 44 11.99 -17.98 6.34
N LEU A 45 10.80 -18.40 6.72
CA LEU A 45 9.77 -17.56 7.25
C LEU A 45 10.40 -16.68 8.33
N ALA A 46 10.55 -15.38 8.05
CA ALA A 46 10.89 -14.42 9.09
C ALA A 46 9.94 -14.71 10.24
N ASN A 47 10.48 -15.15 11.39
CA ASN A 47 9.74 -15.74 12.50
C ASN A 47 8.35 -15.09 12.61
N LYS A 48 7.30 -15.79 12.14
CA LYS A 48 5.94 -15.24 12.17
C LYS A 48 5.64 -14.95 13.63
N ILE A 49 5.64 -13.66 13.99
CA ILE A 49 5.31 -13.23 15.35
C ILE A 49 3.93 -13.79 15.69
N LYS A 50 3.84 -14.54 16.79
CA LYS A 50 2.55 -15.09 17.22
C LYS A 50 1.74 -13.96 17.87
N ARG A 51 0.41 -14.06 17.78
CA ARG A 51 -0.53 -13.09 18.36
C ARG A 51 -0.28 -12.80 19.84
N ASN A 52 0.18 -13.78 20.61
CA ASN A 52 0.39 -13.64 22.06
C ASN A 52 1.83 -13.24 22.44
N ASP A 53 2.77 -13.18 21.50
CA ASP A 53 4.16 -12.82 21.77
C ASP A 53 4.27 -11.34 22.17
N PRO A 54 5.31 -10.95 22.94
CA PRO A 54 5.59 -9.54 23.20
C PRO A 54 5.77 -8.76 21.89
N CYS A 55 5.19 -7.57 21.83
CA CYS A 55 5.19 -6.77 20.61
C CYS A 55 6.58 -6.18 20.34
N LEU A 56 7.07 -6.31 19.10
CA LEU A 56 8.39 -5.86 18.65
C LEU A 56 8.59 -4.33 18.71
N CYS A 57 7.54 -3.55 18.98
CA CYS A 57 7.66 -2.10 19.21
C CYS A 57 8.19 -1.75 20.62
N GLY A 58 8.51 -2.74 21.46
CA GLY A 58 9.05 -2.52 22.80
C GLY A 58 8.01 -2.14 23.87
N SER A 59 6.71 -2.20 23.55
CA SER A 59 5.65 -1.79 24.48
C SER A 59 5.39 -2.74 25.65
N GLY A 60 5.99 -3.95 25.63
CA GLY A 60 5.70 -5.01 26.60
C GLY A 60 4.31 -5.67 26.47
N LYS A 61 3.43 -5.16 25.58
CA LYS A 61 2.08 -5.71 25.35
C LYS A 61 2.15 -6.91 24.39
N LYS A 62 1.16 -7.81 24.46
CA LYS A 62 0.98 -8.89 23.46
C LYS A 62 0.76 -8.27 22.06
N TYR A 63 1.35 -8.83 21.01
CA TYR A 63 1.25 -8.33 19.63
C TYR A 63 -0.20 -8.08 19.19
N LYS A 64 -1.11 -9.01 19.52
CA LYS A 64 -2.54 -8.92 19.24
C LYS A 64 -3.28 -7.80 19.96
N LYS A 65 -2.67 -7.19 20.98
CA LYS A 65 -3.22 -6.06 21.75
C LYS A 65 -2.46 -4.75 21.50
N CYS A 66 -1.54 -4.74 20.54
CA CYS A 66 -0.69 -3.59 20.26
C CYS A 66 -0.71 -3.28 18.76
N CYS A 67 0.35 -3.60 18.01
CA CYS A 67 0.44 -3.28 16.59
C CYS A 67 -0.62 -3.97 15.71
N LEU A 68 -1.23 -5.08 16.17
CA LEU A 68 -2.34 -5.70 15.45
C LEU A 68 -3.65 -4.91 15.56
N ILE A 69 -3.96 -4.32 16.73
CA ILE A 69 -5.20 -3.55 16.96
C ILE A 69 -5.14 -2.17 16.31
N LYS A 70 -3.93 -1.61 16.10
CA LYS A 70 -3.76 -0.33 15.42
C LYS A 70 -4.37 -0.32 14.00
N ILE A 71 -4.66 -1.48 13.43
CA ILE A 71 -5.27 -1.64 12.10
C ILE A 71 -6.81 -1.55 12.18
N GLU A 72 -7.46 -1.93 13.29
CA GLU A 72 -8.92 -1.99 13.42
C GLU A 72 -9.54 -0.77 14.14
N SER A 73 -8.73 0.08 14.78
CA SER A 73 -9.22 1.14 15.69
C SER A 73 -8.83 2.57 15.30
N ASN A 74 -8.23 2.79 14.13
CA ASN A 74 -8.06 4.12 13.56
C ASN A 74 -8.11 4.04 12.04
N ILE A 75 -9.32 3.90 11.48
CA ILE A 75 -9.55 4.41 10.13
C ILE A 75 -9.63 5.93 10.28
N TYR A 76 -8.49 6.59 10.10
CA TYR A 76 -8.47 8.01 9.82
C TYR A 76 -8.94 8.17 8.38
N ASP A 77 -10.12 8.74 8.17
CA ASP A 77 -10.53 9.18 6.84
C ASP A 77 -9.78 10.49 6.52
N PRO A 78 -8.84 10.51 5.56
CA PRO A 78 -8.09 11.72 5.21
C PRO A 78 -8.93 12.79 4.50
N ILE A 79 -10.15 12.47 4.08
CA ILE A 79 -11.07 13.40 3.40
C ILE A 79 -11.95 14.13 4.42
N THR A 80 -12.42 13.42 5.45
CA THR A 80 -13.39 13.96 6.43
C THR A 80 -12.80 14.20 7.82
N GLY A 81 -11.60 13.68 8.11
CA GLY A 81 -10.91 13.85 9.40
C GLY A 81 -11.59 13.13 10.57
N SER A 82 -12.67 12.39 10.34
CA SER A 82 -13.41 11.70 11.39
C SER A 82 -12.75 10.39 11.78
N LYS A 83 -12.67 10.14 13.09
CA LYS A 83 -12.26 8.85 13.66
C LYS A 83 -13.50 7.99 13.86
N PHE A 84 -13.54 6.84 13.20
CA PHE A 84 -14.56 5.83 13.46
C PHE A 84 -13.98 4.74 14.37
N ASN A 85 -14.69 4.44 15.45
CA ASN A 85 -14.50 3.21 16.21
C ASN A 85 -15.54 2.22 15.68
N LEU A 86 -15.11 1.02 15.28
CA LEU A 86 -16.02 -0.10 15.07
C LEU A 86 -16.56 -0.59 16.40
#